data_AF-A0A967EUD6-F1
#
_entry.id   AF-A0A967EUD6-F1
#
_cell.length_a   1.000
_cell.length_b   1.000
_cell.length_c   1.000
_cell.angle_alpha   90.00
_cell.angle_beta   90.00
_cell.angle_gamma   90.00
#
_symmetry.space_group_name_H-M   'P 1'
#
loop_
_entity.id
_entity.type
_entity.pdbx_description
1 polymer ?
#
loop_
_entity_poly.entity_id
_entity_poly.type
_entity_poly.pdbx_seq_one_letter_code
_entity_poly.pdbx_strand_id
1 'polypeptide(L)'
;MSLADYLRVTGQNEEAFVGDLRSRADRNVRTDILLNAIAKAEGIEVTEEDVAEVMGSLARQAGREPEEFRAEFGEQENVVRGDILRRKALETLVNAAVPIDENGSRIVLIPEGTKDDDQPVEETE
;
A
#
# COMPACT_ATOMS: atom_id res chain seq x y z
N MET A 1 3.44 4.10 -26.35
CA MET A 1 2.38 3.13 -26.72
C MET A 1 1.06 3.85 -26.47
N SER A 2 0.19 4.00 -27.47
CA SER A 2 -1.10 4.67 -27.24
C SER A 2 -2.09 3.72 -26.57
N LEU A 3 -3.12 4.25 -25.92
CA LEU A 3 -4.22 3.44 -25.38
C LEU A 3 -4.88 2.59 -26.48
N ALA A 4 -5.04 3.16 -27.68
CA ALA A 4 -5.56 2.45 -28.84
C ALA A 4 -4.67 1.27 -29.26
N ASP A 5 -3.35 1.44 -29.24
CA ASP A 5 -2.42 0.34 -29.53
C ASP A 5 -2.47 -0.75 -28.46
N TYR A 6 -2.59 -0.37 -27.18
CA TYR A 6 -2.71 -1.30 -26.08
C TYR A 6 -3.98 -2.14 -26.19
N LEU A 7 -5.14 -1.51 -26.40
CA LEU A 7 -6.41 -2.20 -26.57
C LEU A 7 -6.42 -3.14 -27.80
N ARG A 8 -5.76 -2.72 -28.88
CA ARG A 8 -5.60 -3.56 -30.08
C ARG A 8 -4.72 -4.79 -29.81
N VAL A 9 -3.66 -4.64 -29.02
CA VAL A 9 -2.74 -5.73 -28.65
C VAL A 9 -3.37 -6.68 -27.63
N THR A 10 -4.15 -6.18 -26.67
CA THR A 10 -4.84 -7.00 -25.66
C THR A 10 -6.16 -7.58 -26.15
N GLY A 11 -6.65 -7.16 -27.31
CA GLY A 11 -7.95 -7.59 -27.86
C GLY A 11 -9.14 -7.10 -27.04
N GLN A 12 -8.96 -6.12 -26.16
CA GLN A 12 -10.04 -5.58 -25.33
C GLN A 12 -10.82 -4.49 -26.07
N ASN A 13 -12.14 -4.51 -25.90
CA ASN A 13 -13.00 -3.39 -26.28
C ASN A 13 -12.77 -2.22 -25.30
N GLU A 14 -12.70 -1.00 -25.83
CA GLU A 14 -12.55 0.24 -25.05
C GLU A 14 -13.63 0.41 -23.98
N GLU A 15 -14.90 0.11 -24.31
CA GLU A 15 -15.99 0.20 -23.32
C GLU A 15 -15.81 -0.77 -22.16
N ALA A 16 -15.35 -1.99 -22.45
CA ALA A 16 -15.08 -3.00 -21.42
C ALA A 16 -13.88 -2.60 -20.56
N PHE A 17 -12.84 -2.03 -21.17
CA PHE A 17 -11.67 -1.52 -20.47
C PHE A 17 -12.03 -0.35 -19.53
N VAL A 18 -12.78 0.64 -20.01
CA VAL A 18 -13.25 1.76 -19.18
C VAL A 18 -14.19 1.27 -18.07
N GLY A 19 -15.06 0.29 -18.36
CA GLY A 19 -15.92 -0.34 -17.37
C GLY A 19 -15.15 -1.00 -16.23
N ASP A 20 -14.09 -1.74 -16.56
CA ASP A 20 -13.21 -2.36 -15.55
C ASP A 20 -12.47 -1.31 -14.72
N LEU A 21 -11.89 -0.28 -15.37
CA LEU A 21 -11.26 0.84 -14.67
C LEU A 21 -12.23 1.52 -13.69
N ARG A 22 -13.48 1.73 -14.10
CA ARG A 22 -14.51 2.33 -13.24
C ARG A 22 -14.83 1.44 -12.05
N SER A 23 -14.96 0.13 -12.25
CA SER A 23 -15.20 -0.85 -11.17
C SER A 23 -14.06 -0.86 -10.16
N ARG A 24 -12.80 -0.84 -10.62
CA ARG A 24 -11.62 -0.77 -9.75
C ARG A 24 -11.58 0.55 -8.98
N ALA A 25 -11.81 1.66 -9.65
CA ALA A 25 -11.84 2.98 -9.01
C ALA A 25 -12.93 3.07 -7.93
N ASP A 26 -14.14 2.56 -8.19
CA ASP A 26 -15.22 2.52 -7.19
C ASP A 26 -14.81 1.72 -5.94
N ARG A 27 -14.22 0.54 -6.11
CA ARG A 27 -13.71 -0.25 -4.98
C ARG A 27 -12.62 0.48 -4.21
N ASN A 28 -11.65 1.07 -4.91
CA ASN A 28 -10.54 1.77 -4.26
C ASN A 28 -11.04 2.95 -3.43
N VAL A 29 -11.91 3.80 -4.01
CA VAL A 29 -12.46 4.96 -3.29
C VAL A 29 -13.26 4.52 -2.06
N ARG A 30 -14.04 3.44 -2.14
CA ARG A 30 -14.75 2.90 -0.98
C ARG A 30 -13.79 2.43 0.12
N THR A 31 -12.73 1.72 -0.26
CA THR A 31 -11.69 1.27 0.67
C THR A 31 -10.99 2.47 1.32
N ASP A 32 -10.65 3.50 0.54
CA ASP A 32 -10.01 4.70 1.07
C ASP A 32 -10.90 5.41 2.08
N ILE A 33 -12.19 5.57 1.77
CA ILE A 33 -13.17 6.16 2.69
C ILE A 33 -13.27 5.33 3.98
N LEU A 34 -13.31 4.00 3.87
CA LEU A 34 -13.37 3.09 5.02
C LEU A 34 -12.12 3.23 5.90
N LEU A 35 -10.92 3.15 5.31
CA LEU A 35 -9.66 3.25 6.06
C LEU A 35 -9.50 4.62 6.73
N ASN A 36 -9.90 5.70 6.05
CA ASN A 36 -9.91 7.03 6.65
C ASN A 36 -10.90 7.13 7.82
N ALA A 37 -12.07 6.50 7.73
CA ALA A 37 -13.03 6.45 8.82
C ALA A 37 -12.50 5.69 10.03
N ILE A 38 -11.79 4.58 9.79
CA ILE A 38 -11.14 3.78 10.84
C ILE A 38 -10.00 4.56 11.48
N ALA A 39 -9.14 5.20 10.69
CA ALA A 39 -8.07 6.05 11.20
C ALA A 39 -8.62 7.14 12.14
N LYS A 40 -9.74 7.76 11.76
CA LYS A 40 -10.41 8.76 12.59
C LYS A 40 -11.03 8.16 13.86
N ALA A 41 -11.62 6.97 13.78
CA ALA A 41 -12.25 6.30 14.92
C ALA A 41 -11.23 5.83 15.97
N GLU A 42 -10.08 5.33 15.51
CA GLU A 42 -8.98 4.83 16.34
C GLU A 42 -8.00 5.92 16.77
N GLY A 43 -8.15 7.16 16.27
CA GLY A 43 -7.26 8.27 16.60
C GLY A 43 -5.85 8.13 16.04
N ILE A 44 -5.73 7.53 14.84
CA ILE A 44 -4.44 7.35 14.16
C ILE A 44 -3.98 8.69 13.59
N GLU A 45 -2.76 9.09 13.93
CA GLU A 45 -2.14 10.30 13.45
C GLU A 45 -0.87 10.00 12.64
N VAL A 46 -0.57 10.88 11.68
CA VAL A 46 0.65 10.85 10.88
C VAL A 46 1.60 11.93 11.40
N THR A 47 2.74 11.49 11.90
CA THR A 47 3.79 12.35 12.45
C THR A 47 4.74 12.81 11.35
N GLU A 48 5.54 13.84 11.63
CA GLU A 48 6.62 14.27 10.73
C GLU A 48 7.66 13.19 10.48
N GLU A 49 7.90 12.33 11.48
CA GLU A 49 8.85 11.23 11.40
C GLU A 49 8.38 10.17 10.41
N ASP A 50 7.09 9.81 10.44
CA ASP A 50 6.51 8.87 9.46
C ASP A 50 6.68 9.38 8.02
N VAL A 51 6.45 10.67 7.82
CA VAL A 51 6.63 11.31 6.51
C VAL A 51 8.10 11.31 6.11
N ALA A 52 9.01 11.62 7.04
CA ALA A 52 10.45 11.59 6.78
C ALA A 52 10.94 10.19 6.41
N GLU A 53 10.46 9.15 7.09
CA GLU A 53 10.82 7.76 6.81
C GLU A 53 10.38 7.34 5.40
N VAL A 54 9.10 7.58 5.07
CA VAL A 54 8.56 7.22 3.76
C VAL A 54 9.24 8.01 2.64
N MET A 55 9.42 9.32 2.82
CA MET A 55 10.13 10.15 1.84
C MET A 55 11.59 9.72 1.65
N GLY A 56 12.27 9.35 2.74
CA GLY A 56 13.63 8.80 2.66
C GLY A 56 13.66 7.46 1.92
N SER A 57 12.66 6.61 2.14
CA SER A 57 12.54 5.32 1.43
C SER A 57 12.28 5.50 -0.06
N LEU A 58 11.35 6.41 -0.42
CA LEU A 58 11.05 6.75 -1.81
C LEU A 58 12.24 7.39 -2.52
N ALA A 59 12.98 8.28 -1.85
CA ALA A 59 14.19 8.88 -2.39
C ALA A 59 15.27 7.84 -2.69
N ARG A 60 15.51 6.90 -1.76
CA ARG A 60 16.42 5.76 -1.97
C ARG A 60 16.00 4.89 -3.14
N GLN A 61 14.70 4.58 -3.27
CA GLN A 61 14.18 3.81 -4.39
C GLN A 61 14.35 4.54 -5.73
N ALA A 62 14.22 5.87 -5.73
CA ALA A 62 14.44 6.71 -6.90
C ALA A 62 15.93 6.98 -7.19
N GLY A 63 16.85 6.56 -6.31
CA GLY A 63 18.29 6.83 -6.43
C GLY A 63 18.65 8.30 -6.25
N ARG A 64 17.88 9.05 -5.46
CA ARG A 64 18.03 10.50 -5.24
C ARG A 64 18.28 10.82 -3.77
N GLU A 65 18.83 12.00 -3.52
CA GLU A 65 19.03 12.50 -2.16
C GLU A 65 17.69 12.87 -1.50
N PRO A 66 17.43 12.46 -0.24
CA PRO A 66 16.15 12.68 0.45
C PRO A 66 15.73 14.15 0.57
N GLU A 67 16.69 15.05 0.78
CA GLU A 67 16.41 16.48 0.94
C GLU A 67 15.90 17.11 -0.37
N GLU A 68 16.55 16.78 -1.49
CA GLU A 68 16.13 17.22 -2.83
C GLU A 68 14.78 16.62 -3.21
N PHE A 69 14.60 15.33 -2.90
CA PHE A 69 13.35 14.62 -3.15
C PHE A 69 12.18 15.21 -2.34
N ARG A 70 12.43 15.62 -1.09
CA ARG A 70 11.37 16.25 -0.25
C ARG A 70 10.98 17.63 -0.76
N ALA A 71 11.93 18.42 -1.25
CA ALA A 71 11.66 19.76 -1.78
C ALA A 71 10.73 19.74 -3.01
N GLU A 72 10.83 18.69 -3.84
CA GLU A 72 10.00 18.55 -5.05
C GLU A 72 8.55 18.14 -4.74
N PHE A 73 8.33 17.47 -3.61
CA PHE A 73 7.03 16.91 -3.22
C PHE A 73 6.18 17.85 -2.34
N GLY A 74 6.53 19.13 -2.21
CA GLY A 74 5.86 20.06 -1.29
C GLY A 74 4.31 20.05 -1.35
N GLU A 75 3.72 20.12 -2.55
CA GLU A 75 2.24 20.04 -2.70
C GLU A 75 1.71 18.59 -2.59
N GLN A 76 2.55 17.60 -2.88
CA GLN A 76 2.21 16.18 -2.83
C GLN A 76 2.34 15.57 -1.43
N GLU A 77 2.92 16.30 -0.47
CA GLU A 77 3.10 15.83 0.90
C GLU A 77 1.76 15.42 1.54
N ASN A 78 0.68 16.16 1.27
CA ASN A 78 -0.66 15.82 1.74
C ASN A 78 -1.17 14.48 1.18
N VAL A 79 -0.79 14.13 -0.06
CA VAL A 79 -1.13 12.85 -0.68
C VAL A 79 -0.39 11.73 0.03
N VAL A 80 0.92 11.91 0.26
CA VAL A 80 1.77 10.95 0.98
C VAL A 80 1.26 10.74 2.41
N ARG A 81 0.90 11.81 3.13
CA ARG A 81 0.29 11.71 4.46
C ARG A 81 -1.00 10.90 4.43
N GLY A 82 -1.85 11.10 3.44
CA GLY A 82 -3.06 10.31 3.25
C GLY A 82 -2.78 8.82 3.05
N ASP A 83 -1.77 8.48 2.25
CA ASP A 83 -1.33 7.09 2.04
C ASP A 83 -0.79 6.46 3.33
N ILE A 84 0.05 7.19 4.07
CA ILE A 84 0.59 6.75 5.37
C ILE A 84 -0.55 6.47 6.36
N LEU A 85 -1.53 7.38 6.45
CA LEU A 85 -2.68 7.23 7.34
C LEU A 85 -3.46 5.96 7.03
N ARG A 86 -3.76 5.72 5.75
CA ARG A 86 -4.50 4.52 5.31
C ARG A 86 -3.71 3.24 5.57
N ARG A 87 -2.39 3.26 5.36
CA ARG A 87 -1.52 2.13 5.65
C ARG A 87 -1.51 1.80 7.15
N LYS A 88 -1.36 2.79 8.02
CA LYS A 88 -1.42 2.60 9.48
C LYS A 88 -2.77 2.06 9.95
N ALA A 89 -3.87 2.55 9.36
CA ALA A 89 -5.20 2.02 9.63
C ALA A 89 -5.32 0.55 9.22
N LEU A 90 -4.80 0.18 8.04
CA LEU A 90 -4.77 -1.20 7.58
C LEU A 90 -3.93 -2.09 8.50
N GLU A 91 -2.73 -1.65 8.89
CA GLU A 91 -1.85 -2.39 9.81
C GLU A 91 -2.55 -2.65 11.15
N THR A 92 -3.28 -1.65 11.67
CA THR A 92 -4.09 -1.80 12.89
C THR A 92 -5.17 -2.88 12.72
N LEU A 93 -5.88 -2.88 11.60
CA LEU A 93 -6.89 -3.91 11.29
C LEU A 93 -6.28 -5.31 11.19
N VAL A 94 -5.15 -5.43 10.50
CA VAL A 94 -4.46 -6.71 10.34
C VAL A 94 -3.96 -7.24 11.68
N ASN A 95 -3.40 -6.37 12.54
CA ASN A 95 -2.95 -6.74 13.87
C ASN A 95 -4.09 -7.16 14.80
N ALA A 96 -5.29 -6.61 14.62
CA ALA A 96 -6.49 -7.01 15.34
C ALA A 96 -7.18 -8.25 14.74
N ALA A 97 -6.85 -8.62 13.50
CA ALA A 97 -7.49 -9.73 12.81
C ALA A 97 -7.03 -11.08 13.39
N VAL A 98 -7.98 -12.03 13.48
CA VAL A 98 -7.68 -13.42 13.81
C VAL A 98 -7.64 -14.21 12.51
N PRO A 99 -6.47 -14.60 12.00
CA PRO A 99 -6.38 -15.26 10.71
C PRO A 99 -6.85 -16.70 10.84
N ILE A 100 -7.65 -17.14 9.87
CA ILE A 100 -8.13 -18.51 9.77
C ILE A 100 -7.80 -19.08 8.40
N ASP A 101 -7.46 -20.37 8.35
CA ASP A 101 -7.32 -21.11 7.09
C ASP A 101 -8.69 -21.53 6.52
N GLU A 102 -8.68 -22.19 5.36
CA GLU A 102 -9.87 -22.72 4.70
C GLU A 102 -10.66 -23.74 5.56
N ASN A 103 -10.01 -24.31 6.58
CA ASN A 103 -10.58 -25.30 7.50
C ASN A 103 -10.98 -24.69 8.85
N GLY A 104 -10.85 -23.37 9.02
CA GLY A 104 -11.20 -22.65 10.25
C GLY A 104 -10.16 -22.74 11.38
N SER A 105 -8.96 -23.26 11.09
CA SER A 105 -7.85 -23.28 12.06
C SER A 105 -7.12 -21.95 12.07
N ARG A 106 -6.69 -21.49 13.27
CA ARG A 106 -5.94 -20.24 13.39
C ARG A 106 -4.56 -20.38 12.75
N ILE A 107 -4.20 -19.41 11.92
CA ILE A 107 -2.86 -19.30 11.32
C ILE A 107 -2.20 -17.99 11.74
N VAL A 108 -0.87 -17.93 11.67
CA VAL A 108 -0.12 -16.69 11.84
C VAL A 108 -0.04 -16.00 10.48
N LEU A 109 -0.53 -14.76 10.38
CA LEU A 109 -0.28 -13.91 9.22
C LEU A 109 1.19 -13.51 9.22
N ILE A 110 1.96 -14.05 8.29
CA ILE A 110 3.29 -13.53 7.96
C ILE A 110 3.07 -12.56 6.80
N PRO A 111 3.12 -11.23 7.00
CA PRO A 111 3.02 -10.30 5.88
C PRO A 111 4.19 -10.56 4.92
N GLU A 112 3.89 -10.83 3.65
CA GLU A 112 4.94 -10.99 2.62
C GLU A 112 5.80 -9.71 2.57
N GLY A 113 7.02 -9.81 3.09
CA GLY A 113 7.92 -8.67 3.27
C GLY A 113 8.88 -8.80 4.46
N THR A 114 8.56 -9.63 5.47
CA THR A 114 9.53 -10.03 6.51
C THR A 114 10.26 -11.30 6.08
N LYS A 115 11.11 -11.18 5.05
CA LYS A 115 12.25 -12.09 4.97
C LYS A 115 13.30 -11.54 5.93
N ASP A 116 13.30 -12.04 7.16
CA ASP A 116 14.56 -12.15 7.89
C ASP A 116 15.42 -13.15 7.09
N ASP A 117 16.20 -12.64 6.14
CA ASP A 117 17.21 -13.42 5.40
C ASP A 117 18.44 -13.73 6.30
N ASP A 118 18.32 -13.68 7.64
CA ASP A 118 19.46 -13.84 8.56
C ASP A 118 19.17 -14.74 9.77
N GLN A 119 18.57 -15.91 9.53
CA GLN A 119 18.73 -17.04 10.45
C GLN A 119 19.30 -18.25 9.70
N PRO A 120 20.52 -18.70 10.03
CA PRO A 120 21.03 -19.95 9.51
C PRO A 120 20.19 -21.07 10.13
N VAL A 121 19.53 -21.85 9.28
CA VAL A 121 18.93 -23.12 9.70
C VAL A 121 20.06 -24.06 10.10
N GLU A 122 20.27 -24.21 11.41
CA GLU A 122 21.07 -25.32 11.95
C GLU A 122 20.32 -26.63 11.61
N GLU A 123 20.82 -27.33 10.59
CA GLU A 123 20.56 -28.75 10.42
C GLU A 123 21.09 -29.47 11.67
N THR A 124 20.18 -29.99 12.48
CA THR A 124 20.52 -30.99 13.51
C THR A 124 20.18 -32.37 12.97
N GLU A 125 21.14 -33.28 13.18
CA GLU A 125 21.30 -34.65 12.66
C GLU A 125 20.09 -35.59 12.73
#